data_AF-A0AAP2VME5-F1
#
_entry.id   AF-A0AAP2VME5-F1
#
_cell.length_a   1.000
_cell.length_b   1.000
_cell.length_c   1.000
_cell.angle_alpha   90.00
_cell.angle_beta   90.00
_cell.angle_gamma   90.00
#
_symmetry.space_group_name_H-M   'P 1'
#
loop_
_entity.id
_entity.type
_entity.pdbx_description
1 polymer ?
#
loop_
_entity_poly.entity_id
_entity_poly.type
_entity_poly.pdbx_seq_one_letter_code
_entity_poly.pdbx_strand_id
1 'polypeptide(L)' 'KANVLKKYDICQCIKLENRNSADVYNLNMIIALSYQIDTGHSAAFRRWLINKVTHNQDYNILLYLNKGTNHTLYC' A
#
# COMPACT_ATOMS: atom_id res chain seq x y z
N LYS A 1 7.39 -23.17 4.65
CA LYS A 1 8.48 -22.30 5.17
C LYS A 1 7.97 -20.88 5.12
N ALA A 2 7.77 -20.23 6.26
CA ALA A 2 7.21 -18.88 6.32
C ALA A 2 8.14 -17.90 5.60
N ASN A 3 7.58 -17.10 4.71
CA ASN A 3 8.23 -15.95 4.10
C ASN A 3 8.52 -14.92 5.20
N VAL A 4 9.58 -15.14 5.98
CA VAL A 4 10.12 -14.14 6.91
C VAL A 4 10.80 -13.08 6.07
N LEU A 5 9.99 -12.16 5.57
CA LEU A 5 10.43 -10.90 5.00
C LEU A 5 11.25 -10.19 6.10
N LYS A 6 12.57 -10.09 5.88
CA LYS A 6 13.49 -9.47 6.83
C LYS A 6 12.99 -8.07 7.16
N LYS A 7 12.65 -7.83 8.43
CA LYS A 7 12.16 -6.54 8.96
C LYS A 7 13.05 -5.34 8.56
N TYR A 8 14.33 -5.61 8.28
CA TYR A 8 15.34 -4.64 7.86
C TYR A 8 15.21 -4.14 6.41
N ASP A 9 14.47 -4.81 5.52
CA ASP A 9 14.28 -4.36 4.11
C ASP A 9 13.03 -3.48 3.90
N ILE A 10 12.24 -3.24 4.95
CA ILE A 10 10.86 -2.74 4.81
C ILE A 10 10.58 -1.48 5.63
N CYS A 11 11.29 -1.29 6.75
CA CYS A 11 11.10 -0.15 7.65
C CYS A 11 12.45 0.47 7.99
N GLN A 12 12.65 1.73 7.59
CA GLN A 12 13.80 2.53 8.01
C GLN A 12 13.32 3.60 8.99
N CYS A 13 13.79 3.54 10.24
CA CYS A 13 13.56 4.63 11.19
C CYS A 13 14.52 5.78 10.85
N ILE A 14 13.99 6.93 10.45
CA ILE A 14 14.80 8.14 10.23
C ILE A 14 14.68 9.07 11.43
N LYS A 15 15.79 9.73 11.77
CA LYS A 15 15.82 10.75 12.83
C LYS A 15 15.65 12.12 12.20
N LEU A 16 14.65 12.86 12.68
CA LEU A 16 14.33 14.22 12.26
C LEU A 16 15.10 15.22 13.13
N GLU A 17 15.34 16.43 12.60
CA GLU A 17 16.11 17.48 13.30
C GLU A 17 15.45 17.94 14.61
N ASN A 18 14.13 17.81 14.72
CA ASN A 18 13.35 18.12 15.92
C ASN A 18 13.46 17.05 17.03
N ARG A 19 14.44 16.12 16.94
CA ARG A 19 14.61 14.94 17.80
C ARG A 19 13.53 13.87 17.70
N ASN A 20 12.56 14.00 16.79
CA ASN A 20 11.57 12.95 16.55
C ASN A 20 12.15 11.86 15.64
N SER A 21 11.52 10.68 15.67
CA SER A 21 11.82 9.58 14.76
C SER A 21 10.58 9.23 13.94
N ALA A 22 10.76 8.96 12.66
CA ALA A 22 9.68 8.50 11.79
C ALA A 22 10.02 7.14 11.17
N ASP A 23 9.04 6.25 11.15
CA ASP A 23 9.12 4.98 10.44
C ASP A 23 8.80 5.22 8.97
N VAL A 24 9.78 4.96 8.11
CA VAL A 24 9.61 5.04 6.65
C VAL A 24 9.33 3.64 6.12
N TYR A 25 8.18 3.49 5.49
CA TYR A 25 7.76 2.26 4.83
C TYR A 25 7.96 2.37 3.32
N ASN A 26 8.37 1.26 2.69
CA ASN A 26 8.37 1.19 1.23
C ASN A 26 6.92 1.23 0.68
N LEU A 27 6.77 1.62 -0.59
CA LEU A 27 5.45 1.76 -1.21
C LEU A 27 4.66 0.45 -1.21
N ASN A 28 5.33 -0.70 -1.40
CA ASN A 28 4.69 -2.02 -1.37
C ASN A 28 4.00 -2.30 -0.03
N MET A 29 4.62 -1.91 1.09
CA MET A 29 4.04 -2.07 2.41
C MET A 29 2.89 -1.10 2.63
N ILE A 30 3.00 0.15 2.17
CA ILE A 30 1.90 1.13 2.24
C ILE A 30 0.69 0.62 1.45
N ILE A 31 0.91 0.05 0.26
CA ILE A 31 -0.15 -0.56 -0.55
C ILE A 31 -0.79 -1.72 0.23
N ALA A 32 -0.01 -2.66 0.76
CA ALA A 32 -0.53 -3.80 1.52
C ALA A 32 -1.37 -3.35 2.74
N LEU A 33 -0.86 -2.39 3.51
CA LEU A 33 -1.56 -1.83 4.68
C LEU A 33 -2.87 -1.15 4.28
N SER A 34 -2.89 -0.45 3.15
CA SER A 34 -4.11 0.20 2.67
C SER A 34 -5.24 -0.80 2.44
N TYR A 35 -4.98 -2.07 2.08
CA TYR A 35 -6.02 -3.09 1.93
C TYR A 35 -6.41 -3.77 3.24
N GLN A 36 -5.54 -3.73 4.26
CA GLN A 36 -5.83 -4.31 5.58
C GLN A 36 -6.62 -3.34 6.48
N ILE A 37 -6.44 -2.04 6.30
CA ILE A 37 -7.05 -1.00 7.13
C ILE A 37 -8.28 -0.43 6.41
N ASP A 38 -9.47 -0.70 6.94
CA ASP A 38 -10.73 -0.23 6.37
C ASP A 38 -11.10 1.17 6.88
N THR A 39 -10.44 2.19 6.32
CA THR A 39 -10.74 3.61 6.59
C THR A 39 -10.98 4.36 5.28
N GLY A 40 -11.69 5.49 5.37
CA GLY A 40 -11.88 6.39 4.23
C GLY A 40 -10.56 6.87 3.60
N HIS A 41 -9.53 7.10 4.42
CA HIS A 41 -8.20 7.49 3.95
C HIS A 41 -7.53 6.36 3.15
N SER A 42 -7.63 5.11 3.61
CA SER A 42 -7.13 3.95 2.86
C SER A 42 -7.86 3.81 1.52
N ALA A 43 -9.18 4.00 1.49
CA ALA A 43 -9.96 3.95 0.26
C ALA A 43 -9.56 5.04 -0.74
N ALA A 44 -9.40 6.27 -0.27
CA ALA A 44 -8.93 7.39 -1.09
C ALA A 44 -7.53 7.13 -1.65
N PHE A 45 -6.61 6.59 -0.86
CA PHE A 45 -5.27 6.22 -1.31
C PHE A 45 -5.31 5.16 -2.43
N ARG A 46 -6.08 4.07 -2.25
CA ARG A 46 -6.24 3.02 -3.27
C ARG A 46 -6.77 3.59 -4.59
N ARG A 47 -7.79 4.46 -4.52
CA ARG A 47 -8.37 5.11 -5.71
C ARG A 47 -7.37 6.05 -6.39
N TRP A 48 -6.64 6.86 -5.62
CA TRP A 48 -5.57 7.71 -6.16
C TRP A 48 -4.50 6.89 -6.87
N LEU A 49 -4.06 5.78 -6.25
CA LEU A 49 -3.03 4.91 -6.80
C LEU A 49 -3.46 4.29 -8.13
N ILE A 50 -4.69 3.74 -8.20
CA ILE A 50 -5.26 3.19 -9.44
C ILE A 50 -5.27 4.27 -10.52
N ASN A 51 -5.82 5.45 -10.23
CA ASN A 51 -5.87 6.56 -11.18
C ASN A 51 -4.48 6.99 -11.66
N LYS A 52 -3.48 6.97 -10.77
CA LYS A 52 -2.10 7.33 -11.10
C LYS A 52 -1.47 6.34 -12.08
N VAL A 53 -1.71 5.04 -11.87
CA VAL A 53 -1.20 3.97 -12.74
C VAL A 53 -1.91 3.99 -14.09
N THR A 54 -3.24 4.12 -14.11
CA THR A 54 -4.03 4.16 -15.35
C THR A 54 -3.78 5.42 -16.18
N HIS A 55 -3.45 6.56 -15.54
CA HIS A 55 -3.13 7.80 -16.25
C HIS A 55 -1.75 7.76 -16.93
N ASN A 56 -0.82 6.96 -16.43
CA ASN A 56 0.56 6.90 -16.95
C ASN A 56 0.76 5.81 -18.02
N GLN A 57 -0.30 5.16 -18.49
CA GLN A 57 -0.18 4.05 -19.41
C GLN A 57 -1.26 4.10 -20.50
N ASP A 58 -0.83 4.16 -21.76
CA ASP A 58 -1.65 3.79 -22.93
C ASP A 58 -2.01 2.29 -22.96
N TYR A 59 -1.74 1.55 -21.87
CA TYR A 59 -2.02 0.13 -21.69
C TYR A 59 -2.57 -0.13 -20.29
N ASN A 60 -3.66 -0.88 -20.20
CA ASN A 60 -4.26 -1.29 -18.93
C ASN A 60 -3.31 -2.22 -18.15
N ILE A 61 -2.59 -1.75 -17.13
CA ILE A 61 -2.04 -2.67 -16.11
C ILE A 61 -3.22 -3.27 -15.35
N LEU A 62 -3.44 -4.56 -15.58
CA LEU A 62 -4.36 -5.37 -14.79
C LEU A 62 -3.65 -5.77 -13.49
N LEU A 63 -3.91 -5.04 -12.41
CA LEU A 63 -3.41 -5.40 -11.08
C LEU A 63 -4.28 -6.55 -10.52
N TYR A 64 -3.82 -7.79 -10.67
CA TYR A 64 -4.52 -8.97 -10.15
C TYR A 64 -4.34 -9.07 -8.63
N LEU A 65 -5.21 -8.39 -7.89
CA LEU A 65 -5.28 -8.52 -6.45
C LEU A 65 -6.24 -9.67 -6.11
N ASN A 66 -5.68 -10.81 -5.68
CA ASN A 66 -6.46 -11.93 -5.19
C ASN A 66 -7.23 -11.47 -3.93
N LYS A 67 -8.53 -11.20 -4.10
CA LYS A 67 -9.44 -10.92 -3.00
C LYS A 67 -9.80 -12.25 -2.34
N GLY A 68 -8.99 -12.66 -1.37
CA GLY A 68 -9.41 -13.65 -0.40
C GLY A 68 -10.67 -13.13 0.31
N THR A 69 -11.81 -13.74 0.01
CA THR A 69 -13.13 -13.64 0.67
C THR A 69 -14.02 -12.41 0.38
N ASN A 70 -14.91 -12.60 -0.61
CA ASN A 70 -16.39 -12.49 -0.57
C ASN A 70 -17.08 -11.37 0.24
N HIS A 71 -16.72 -10.11 0.05
CA HIS A 71 -17.69 -9.04 0.33
C HIS A 71 -17.87 -8.17 -0.92
N THR A 72 -18.99 -8.41 -1.59
CA THR A 72 -19.56 -7.61 -2.67
C THR A 72 -19.73 -6.19 -2.15
N LEU A 73 -18.92 -5.26 -2.65
CA LEU A 73 -19.20 -3.84 -2.51
C LEU A 73 -19.32 -3.31 -3.93
N TYR A 74 -20.59 -3.06 -4.27
CA TYR A 74 -21.03 -2.45 -5.52
C TYR A 74 -20.46 -1.02 -5.59
N CYS A 75 -20.07 -0.61 -6.79
CA CYS A 75 -19.73 0.78 -7.09
C CYS A 75 -20.96 1.68 -7.03
#